data_AF-A0A7X2HQK2-F1
#
_entry.id   AF-A0A7X2HQK2-F1
#
_cell.length_a   1.000
_cell.length_b   1.000
_cell.length_c   1.000
_cell.angle_alpha   90.00
_cell.angle_beta   90.00
_cell.angle_gamma   90.00
#
_symmetry.space_group_name_H-M   'P 1'
#
loop_
_entity.id
_entity.type
_entity.pdbx_description
1 polymer ?
#
loop_
_entity_poly.entity_id
_entity_poly.type
_entity_poly.pdbx_seq_one_letter_code
_entity_poly.pdbx_strand_id
1 'polypeptide(L)'
;MLELRLSIEGERQSVVADFYDYADGLEKWGAGLMTFPTGVNEEIAFEKGAKDGNAYLWLAVRAFVADGVGNTALEIEYKKPGSRLHLEIVRFAISVEAAAINRLGAALKSWAPTEHAPLVFSDGSPEPA
;
A
#
# COMPACT_ATOMS: atom_id res chain seq x y z
N MET A 1 3.98 -16.10 10.43
CA MET A 1 4.38 -14.69 10.30
C MET A 1 5.46 -14.65 9.24
N LEU A 2 5.29 -13.79 8.25
CA LEU A 2 6.16 -13.60 7.11
C LEU A 2 6.95 -12.30 7.32
N GLU A 3 8.19 -12.28 6.87
CA GLU A 3 8.95 -11.04 6.67
C GLU A 3 8.73 -10.60 5.23
N LEU A 4 8.22 -9.39 5.05
CA LEU A 4 7.80 -8.86 3.77
C LEU A 4 8.48 -7.54 3.49
N ARG A 5 8.84 -7.33 2.22
CA ARG A 5 9.33 -6.04 1.71
C ARG A 5 8.29 -5.46 0.76
N LEU A 6 7.79 -4.28 1.09
CA LEU A 6 6.97 -3.47 0.20
C LEU A 6 7.86 -2.48 -0.52
N SER A 7 7.77 -2.43 -1.85
CA SER A 7 8.36 -1.38 -2.67
C SER A 7 7.23 -0.69 -3.43
N ILE A 8 7.05 0.60 -3.21
CA ILE A 8 6.10 1.44 -3.95
C ILE A 8 6.89 2.54 -4.63
N GLU A 9 6.67 2.68 -5.93
CA GLU A 9 7.29 3.70 -6.76
C GLU A 9 6.19 4.48 -7.48
N GLY A 10 6.20 5.79 -7.29
CA GLY A 10 5.43 6.74 -8.09
C GLY A 10 6.38 7.63 -8.88
N GLU A 11 5.82 8.57 -9.65
CA GLU A 11 6.59 9.41 -10.57
C GLU A 11 7.76 10.20 -9.93
N ARG A 12 7.62 10.60 -8.66
CA ARG A 12 8.57 11.49 -7.99
C ARG A 12 9.17 10.95 -6.70
N GLN A 13 8.56 9.91 -6.16
CA GLN A 13 8.88 9.38 -4.83
C GLN A 13 8.75 7.87 -4.88
N SER A 14 9.63 7.21 -4.15
CA SER A 14 9.55 5.79 -3.89
C SER A 14 9.82 5.53 -2.42
N VAL A 15 9.33 4.40 -1.94
CA VAL A 15 9.58 3.93 -0.58
C VAL A 15 9.70 2.42 -0.58
N VAL A 16 10.71 1.95 0.17
CA VAL A 16 10.90 0.55 0.48
C VAL A 16 10.73 0.40 1.98
N ALA A 17 9.82 -0.48 2.40
CA ALA A 17 9.53 -0.74 3.80
C ALA A 17 9.52 -2.24 4.08
N ASP A 18 10.30 -2.66 5.07
CA ASP A 18 10.28 -4.01 5.60
C ASP A 18 9.28 -4.09 6.76
N PHE A 19 8.40 -5.09 6.75
CA PHE A 19 7.36 -5.29 7.75
C PHE A 19 7.05 -6.78 7.95
N TYR A 20 6.35 -7.08 9.05
CA TYR A 20 5.89 -8.43 9.35
C TYR A 20 4.37 -8.50 9.26
N ASP A 21 3.88 -9.57 8.62
CA ASP A 21 2.45 -9.86 8.61
C ASP A 21 2.16 -11.37 8.43
N TYR A 22 0.89 -11.74 8.43
CA TYR A 22 0.42 -13.06 8.01
C TYR A 22 -0.21 -12.98 6.62
N ALA A 23 -0.18 -14.09 5.87
CA ALA A 23 -0.72 -14.13 4.50
C ALA A 23 -2.21 -13.77 4.44
N ASP A 24 -2.98 -14.09 5.48
CA ASP A 24 -4.41 -13.77 5.55
C ASP A 24 -4.67 -12.26 5.66
N GLY A 25 -3.74 -11.48 6.21
CA GLY A 25 -3.82 -10.02 6.27
C GLY A 25 -3.78 -9.39 4.87
N LEU A 26 -2.86 -9.88 4.03
CA LEU A 26 -2.76 -9.47 2.63
C LEU A 26 -3.96 -9.92 1.80
N GLU A 27 -4.44 -11.15 2.02
CA GLU A 27 -5.62 -11.68 1.32
C GLU A 27 -6.87 -10.86 1.64
N LYS A 28 -7.09 -10.51 2.91
CA LYS A 28 -8.22 -9.67 3.36
C LYS A 28 -8.15 -8.28 2.75
N TRP A 29 -6.98 -7.66 2.74
CA TRP A 29 -6.80 -6.34 2.12
C TRP A 29 -7.05 -6.41 0.61
N GLY A 30 -6.47 -7.40 -0.07
CA GLY A 30 -6.69 -7.63 -1.50
C GLY A 30 -8.18 -7.82 -1.84
N ALA A 31 -8.90 -8.60 -1.04
CA ALA A 31 -10.34 -8.79 -1.21
C ALA A 31 -11.15 -7.49 -1.10
N GLY A 32 -10.77 -6.58 -0.19
CA GLY A 32 -11.40 -5.26 -0.10
C GLY A 32 -11.14 -4.41 -1.34
N LEU A 33 -9.90 -4.38 -1.84
CA LEU A 33 -9.52 -3.62 -3.01
C LEU A 33 -10.21 -4.08 -4.30
N MET A 34 -10.65 -5.34 -4.40
CA MET A 34 -11.29 -5.89 -5.60
C MET A 34 -12.61 -5.19 -6.00
N THR A 35 -13.30 -4.57 -5.05
CA THR A 35 -14.59 -3.89 -5.29
C THR A 35 -14.52 -2.38 -5.10
N PHE A 36 -13.32 -1.85 -4.89
CA PHE A 36 -13.08 -0.42 -4.66
C PHE A 36 -13.20 0.41 -5.95
N PRO A 37 -13.81 1.61 -5.95
CA PRO A 37 -14.60 2.17 -4.87
C PRO A 37 -16.07 1.69 -4.95
N THR A 38 -16.69 1.46 -3.79
CA THR A 38 -18.13 1.22 -3.61
C THR A 38 -18.89 2.52 -3.31
N GLY A 39 -18.18 3.62 -3.02
CA GLY A 39 -18.76 4.93 -2.76
C GLY A 39 -17.75 6.08 -2.83
N VAL A 40 -18.25 7.32 -2.89
CA VAL A 40 -17.44 8.54 -3.16
C VAL A 40 -16.51 8.99 -2.02
N ASN A 41 -16.63 8.39 -0.84
CA ASN A 41 -15.76 8.67 0.32
C ASN A 41 -15.13 7.38 0.85
N GLU A 42 -15.08 6.31 0.04
CA GLU A 42 -14.53 5.05 0.50
C GLU A 42 -13.01 5.15 0.65
N GLU A 43 -12.52 4.53 1.72
CA GLU A 43 -11.10 4.28 1.97
C GLU A 43 -10.93 2.82 2.39
N ILE A 44 -9.94 2.15 1.80
CA ILE A 44 -9.55 0.80 2.20
C ILE A 44 -8.07 0.83 2.60
N ALA A 45 -7.83 0.63 3.89
CA ALA A 45 -6.51 0.74 4.49
C ALA A 45 -5.93 -0.64 4.88
N PHE A 46 -4.63 -0.78 4.68
CA PHE A 46 -3.81 -1.83 5.25
C PHE A 46 -2.78 -1.21 6.18
N GLU A 47 -2.88 -1.52 7.47
CA GLU A 47 -2.08 -0.88 8.50
C GLU A 47 -1.26 -1.89 9.30
N LYS A 48 -0.01 -1.54 9.61
CA LYS A 48 0.92 -2.32 10.43
C LYS A 48 1.64 -1.46 11.45
N GLY A 49 1.78 -2.02 12.65
CA GLY A 49 2.38 -1.34 13.79
C GLY A 49 1.43 -0.32 14.42
N ALA A 50 1.97 0.78 14.95
CA ALA A 50 1.18 1.83 15.58
C ALA A 50 1.80 3.21 15.35
N LYS A 51 0.97 4.24 15.15
CA LYS A 51 1.40 5.64 15.00
C LYS A 51 2.06 6.21 16.27
N ASP A 52 1.57 5.73 17.42
CA ASP A 52 1.89 6.20 18.75
C ASP A 52 2.46 5.07 19.63
N GLY A 53 3.33 5.42 20.57
CA GLY A 53 3.97 4.49 21.51
C GLY A 53 5.31 3.91 21.02
N ASN A 54 5.70 2.76 21.59
CA ASN A 54 6.99 2.10 21.35
C ASN A 54 6.97 1.10 20.18
N ALA A 55 6.08 1.29 19.20
CA ALA A 55 6.03 0.41 18.04
C ALA A 55 7.30 0.56 17.18
N TYR A 56 7.76 -0.54 16.61
CA TYR A 56 8.97 -0.57 15.77
C TYR A 56 8.81 0.23 14.47
N LEU A 57 7.60 0.23 13.92
CA LEU A 57 7.24 1.01 12.73
C LEU A 57 5.75 1.34 12.73
N TRP A 58 5.39 2.28 11.87
CA TRP A 58 4.06 2.50 11.34
C TRP A 58 4.13 2.37 9.81
N LEU A 59 3.26 1.57 9.24
CA LEU A 59 3.08 1.43 7.80
C LEU A 59 1.58 1.44 7.52
N ALA A 60 1.13 2.30 6.62
CA ALA A 60 -0.23 2.29 6.09
C ALA A 60 -0.23 2.44 4.58
N VAL A 61 -0.96 1.56 3.90
CA VAL A 61 -1.26 1.66 2.47
C VAL A 61 -2.76 1.84 2.31
N ARG A 62 -3.20 2.93 1.69
CA ARG A 62 -4.62 3.31 1.61
C ARG A 62 -5.05 3.55 0.18
N ALA A 63 -6.05 2.82 -0.29
CA ALA A 63 -6.80 3.20 -1.48
C ALA A 63 -7.93 4.13 -1.06
N PHE A 64 -8.08 5.29 -1.71
CA PHE A 64 -9.12 6.26 -1.37
C PHE A 64 -9.63 7.01 -2.60
N VAL A 65 -10.87 7.47 -2.52
CA VAL A 65 -11.45 8.40 -3.52
C VAL A 65 -10.94 9.81 -3.20
N ALA A 66 -10.18 10.39 -4.14
CA ALA A 66 -9.46 11.64 -3.96
C ALA A 66 -10.35 12.88 -4.09
N ASP A 67 -11.44 12.80 -4.85
CA ASP A 67 -12.36 13.92 -5.06
C ASP A 67 -13.80 13.47 -5.41
N GLY A 68 -14.72 14.44 -5.45
CA GLY A 68 -16.12 14.19 -5.78
C GLY A 68 -16.39 13.80 -7.24
N VAL A 69 -15.37 13.75 -8.11
CA VAL A 69 -15.47 13.29 -9.50
C VAL A 69 -15.18 11.79 -9.61
N GLY A 70 -14.63 11.19 -8.55
CA GLY A 70 -14.33 9.76 -8.50
C GLY A 70 -12.88 9.43 -8.87
N ASN A 71 -11.99 10.42 -8.93
CA ASN A 71 -10.56 10.14 -9.04
C ASN A 71 -10.12 9.34 -7.81
N THR A 72 -9.19 8.42 -8.00
CA THR A 72 -8.75 7.50 -6.94
C THR A 72 -7.24 7.53 -6.83
N ALA A 73 -6.74 7.17 -5.66
CA ALA A 73 -5.32 7.20 -5.37
C ALA A 73 -4.91 6.12 -4.36
N LEU A 74 -3.63 5.77 -4.38
CA LEU A 74 -2.98 4.95 -3.38
C LEU A 74 -2.03 5.84 -2.54
N GLU A 75 -2.33 6.02 -1.26
CA GLU A 75 -1.45 6.66 -0.30
C GLU A 75 -0.57 5.62 0.40
N ILE A 76 0.70 5.98 0.57
CA ILE A 76 1.63 5.29 1.46
C ILE A 76 2.04 6.24 2.58
N GLU A 77 1.92 5.77 3.82
CA GLU A 77 2.43 6.44 5.01
C GLU A 77 3.35 5.46 5.74
N TYR A 78 4.63 5.83 5.86
CA TYR A 78 5.63 5.06 6.58
C TYR A 78 6.30 5.94 7.64
N LYS A 79 6.46 5.40 8.84
CA LYS A 79 7.22 6.04 9.91
C LYS A 79 7.97 4.99 10.70
N LYS A 80 9.28 5.17 10.82
CA LYS A 80 10.12 4.41 11.74
C LYS A 80 10.60 5.33 12.85
N PRO A 81 10.09 5.17 14.09
CA PRO A 81 10.52 5.99 15.20
C PRO A 81 12.02 5.85 15.47
N GLY A 82 12.65 6.96 15.86
CA GLY A 82 14.06 6.98 16.17
C GLY A 82 14.49 8.35 16.66
N SER A 83 15.77 8.45 17.06
CA SER A 83 16.41 9.75 17.25
C SER A 83 16.36 10.58 15.96
N ARG A 84 16.70 11.87 16.02
CA ARG A 84 16.77 12.73 14.81
C ARG A 84 17.62 12.17 13.67
N LEU A 85 18.63 11.35 13.96
CA LEU A 85 19.49 10.69 12.95
C LEU A 85 18.91 9.39 12.37
N HIS A 86 17.88 8.83 13.01
CA HIS A 86 17.32 7.51 12.70
C HIS A 86 15.80 7.57 12.49
N LEU A 87 15.21 8.77 12.50
CA LEU A 87 13.79 8.98 12.25
C LEU A 87 13.56 8.97 10.74
N GLU A 88 12.71 8.05 10.30
CA GLU A 88 12.29 7.95 8.91
C GLU A 88 10.80 8.27 8.85
N ILE A 89 10.41 9.21 8.00
CA ILE A 89 9.01 9.58 7.77
C ILE A 89 8.83 9.79 6.27
N VAL A 90 7.88 9.05 5.69
CA VAL A 90 7.48 9.19 4.29
C VAL A 90 5.96 9.21 4.23
N ARG A 91 5.41 10.15 3.47
CA ARG A 91 4.00 10.15 3.12
C ARG A 91 3.80 10.76 1.74
N PHE A 92 3.21 10.00 0.83
CA PHE A 92 2.81 10.49 -0.49
C PHE A 92 1.67 9.64 -1.04
N ALA A 93 0.99 10.17 -2.05
CA ALA A 93 -0.05 9.47 -2.77
C ALA A 93 0.28 9.42 -4.27
N ILE A 94 -0.12 8.32 -4.92
CA ILE A 94 -0.02 8.12 -6.36
C ILE A 94 -1.45 8.08 -6.91
N SER A 95 -1.72 8.86 -7.95
CA SER A 95 -2.99 8.76 -8.69
C SER A 95 -3.03 7.40 -9.39
N VAL A 96 -4.07 6.61 -9.14
CA VAL A 96 -4.22 5.27 -9.72
C VAL A 96 -5.68 5.08 -10.05
N GLU A 97 -5.98 4.60 -11.26
CA GLU A 97 -7.37 4.30 -11.64
C GLU A 97 -7.97 3.21 -10.73
N ALA A 98 -9.27 3.34 -10.43
CA ALA A 98 -10.02 2.35 -9.66
C ALA A 98 -9.84 0.93 -10.23
N ALA A 99 -9.88 0.79 -11.55
CA ALA A 99 -9.69 -0.49 -12.22
C ALA A 99 -8.29 -1.10 -11.95
N ALA A 100 -7.24 -0.28 -11.88
CA ALA A 100 -5.90 -0.74 -11.52
C ALA A 100 -5.84 -1.16 -10.05
N ILE A 101 -6.48 -0.42 -9.14
CA ILE A 101 -6.62 -0.82 -7.72
C ILE A 101 -7.36 -2.16 -7.60
N ASN A 102 -8.43 -2.39 -8.37
CA ASN A 102 -9.13 -3.67 -8.38
C ASN A 102 -8.25 -4.83 -8.84
N ARG A 103 -7.46 -4.60 -9.91
CA ARG A 103 -6.49 -5.60 -10.39
C ARG A 103 -5.41 -5.89 -9.35
N LEU A 104 -4.91 -4.86 -8.65
CA LEU A 104 -4.00 -5.04 -7.52
C LEU A 104 -4.65 -5.90 -6.42
N GLY A 105 -5.91 -5.62 -6.08
CA GLY A 105 -6.68 -6.40 -5.12
C GLY A 105 -6.80 -7.88 -5.50
N ALA A 106 -7.14 -8.15 -6.76
CA ALA A 106 -7.20 -9.52 -7.27
C ALA A 106 -5.83 -10.22 -7.22
N ALA A 107 -4.77 -9.49 -7.59
CA ALA A 107 -3.40 -10.00 -7.54
C ALA A 107 -2.97 -10.36 -6.12
N LEU A 108 -3.20 -9.46 -5.15
CA LEU A 108 -2.93 -9.68 -3.72
C LEU A 108 -3.71 -10.88 -3.16
N LYS A 109 -4.99 -11.00 -3.48
CA LYS A 109 -5.82 -12.12 -3.02
C LYS A 109 -5.34 -13.47 -3.58
N SER A 110 -4.83 -13.48 -4.81
CA SER A 110 -4.32 -14.68 -5.46
C SER A 110 -2.86 -15.01 -5.12
N TRP A 111 -2.15 -14.07 -4.50
CA TRP A 111 -0.73 -14.23 -4.20
C TRP A 111 -0.53 -15.11 -2.97
N ALA A 112 0.17 -16.23 -3.16
CA ALA A 112 0.69 -17.05 -2.07
C ALA A 112 2.14 -16.62 -1.79
N PRO A 113 2.42 -15.88 -0.70
CA PRO A 113 3.77 -15.37 -0.45
C PRO A 113 4.76 -16.52 -0.25
N THR A 114 5.84 -16.51 -1.01
CA THR A 114 6.98 -17.44 -0.86
C THR A 114 8.28 -16.65 -0.98
N GLU A 115 9.38 -17.17 -0.43
CA GLU A 115 10.68 -16.48 -0.43
C GLU A 115 11.22 -16.14 -1.83
N HIS A 116 10.75 -16.81 -2.89
CA HIS A 116 11.34 -16.72 -4.23
C HIS A 116 10.44 -16.06 -5.29
N ALA A 117 9.22 -15.63 -4.95
CA ALA A 117 8.28 -15.09 -5.92
C ALA A 117 7.60 -13.80 -5.37
N PRO A 118 8.20 -12.62 -5.58
CA PRO A 118 7.57 -11.36 -5.21
C PRO A 118 6.32 -11.12 -6.06
N LEU A 119 5.31 -10.48 -5.48
CA LEU A 119 4.22 -9.89 -6.25
C LEU A 119 4.71 -8.58 -6.86
N VAL A 120 4.85 -8.54 -8.18
CA VAL A 120 5.15 -7.32 -8.94
C VAL A 120 3.89 -6.86 -9.66
N PHE A 121 3.52 -5.61 -9.48
CA PHE A 121 2.32 -5.01 -10.07
C PHE A 121 2.65 -3.64 -10.65
N SER A 122 2.15 -3.37 -11.85
CA SER A 122 2.16 -2.06 -12.49
C SER A 122 0.72 -1.69 -12.86
N ASP A 123 0.34 -0.44 -12.68
CA ASP A 123 -1.00 0.07 -13.05
C ASP A 123 -1.28 -0.02 -14.57
N GLY A 124 -0.22 -0.15 -15.38
CA GLY A 124 -0.27 -0.21 -16.84
C GLY A 124 -0.13 1.16 -17.50
N SER A 125 0.19 2.19 -16.72
CA SER A 125 0.52 3.52 -17.23
C SER A 125 1.83 3.46 -18.02
N PRO A 126 1.94 4.15 -19.17
CA PRO A 126 3.20 4.23 -19.90
C PRO A 126 4.27 4.90 -19.05
N GLU A 127 5.48 4.36 -19.08
CA GLU A 127 6.65 4.92 -18.40
C GLU A 127 6.88 6.37 -18.90
N PRO A 128 7.01 7.36 -18.01
CA PRO A 128 7.34 8.72 -18.45
C PRO A 128 8.72 8.71 -19.13
N ALA A 129 8.76 9.19 -20.37
CA ALA A 129 9.94 9.23 -21.23
C ALA A 129 11.07 10.13 -20.69
#